data_AF-A0A497L2V9-F1
#
_entry.id   AF-A0A497L2V9-F1
#
_cell.length_a   1.000
_cell.length_b   1.000
_cell.length_c   1.000
_cell.angle_alpha   90.00
_cell.angle_beta   90.00
_cell.angle_gamma   90.00
#
_symmetry.space_group_name_H-M   'P 1'
#
loop_
_entity.id
_entity.type
_entity.pdbx_description
1 polymer ?
#
loop_
_entity_poly.entity_id
_entity_poly.type
_entity_poly.pdbx_seq_one_letter_code
_entity_poly.pdbx_strand_id
1 'polypeptide(L)' 'MGGGGSALEFKLTEEQEAIRQAVREFCEKEFTDELVKRCSEAEEFPMELYRKACGLGFIGIHVPEEYGGQGYGVLE' A
#
# COMPACT_ATOMS: atom_id res chain seq x y z
N MET A 1 -45.16 1.02 0.04
CA MET A 1 -44.05 1.98 0.23
C MET A 1 -43.21 1.50 1.40
N GLY A 2 -41.89 1.46 1.26
CA GLY A 2 -40.98 1.26 2.40
C GLY A 2 -40.25 -0.09 2.50
N GLY A 3 -39.75 -0.65 1.39
CA GLY A 3 -38.73 -1.71 1.44
C GLY A 3 -37.34 -1.11 1.64
N GLY A 4 -37.08 -0.53 2.82
CA GLY A 4 -35.78 0.05 3.18
C GLY A 4 -34.82 -1.04 3.63
N GLY A 5 -34.30 -1.82 2.69
CA GLY A 5 -33.07 -2.57 2.95
C GLY A 5 -31.93 -1.56 3.09
N SER A 6 -31.35 -1.42 4.28
CA SER A 6 -30.14 -0.62 4.43
C SER A 6 -29.05 -1.28 3.60
N ALA A 7 -28.73 -0.70 2.44
CA ALA A 7 -27.57 -1.11 1.68
C ALA A 7 -26.35 -0.95 2.58
N LEU A 8 -25.57 -2.02 2.77
CA LEU A 8 -24.28 -1.95 3.43
C LEU A 8 -23.39 -1.04 2.58
N GLU A 9 -23.02 0.12 3.11
CA GLU A 9 -22.19 1.07 2.38
C GLU A 9 -20.72 0.68 2.56
N PHE A 10 -20.11 0.10 1.53
CA PHE A 10 -18.69 -0.27 1.54
C PHE A 10 -17.84 0.99 1.30
N LYS A 11 -17.51 1.67 2.39
CA LYS A 11 -16.55 2.78 2.42
C LYS A 11 -15.32 2.36 3.19
N LEU A 12 -14.17 2.87 2.77
CA LEU A 12 -12.94 2.75 3.54
C LEU A 12 -13.06 3.57 4.82
N THR A 13 -12.42 3.10 5.88
CA THR A 13 -12.21 3.88 7.09
C THR A 13 -11.24 5.03 6.80
N GLU A 14 -11.19 6.04 7.69
CA GLU A 14 -10.24 7.14 7.55
C GLU A 14 -8.78 6.65 7.57
N GLU A 15 -8.51 5.59 8.34
CA GLU A 15 -7.19 4.96 8.41
C GLU A 15 -6.82 4.24 7.11
N GLN A 16 -7.74 3.45 6.55
CA GLN A 16 -7.56 2.82 5.23
C GLN A 16 -7.35 3.86 4.13
N GLU A 17 -8.07 4.98 4.19
CA GLU A 17 -7.89 6.10 3.26
C GLU A 17 -6.51 6.74 3.42
N ALA A 18 -6.03 6.94 4.65
CA ALA A 18 -4.71 7.48 4.92
C ALA A 18 -3.60 6.55 4.40
N ILE A 19 -3.71 5.24 4.65
CA ILE A 19 -2.76 4.23 4.13
C ILE A 19 -2.76 4.25 2.60
N ARG A 20 -3.95 4.22 1.97
CA ARG A 20 -4.10 4.28 0.51
C ARG A 20 -3.44 5.53 -0.08
N GLN A 21 -3.64 6.68 0.53
CA GLN A 21 -3.07 7.95 0.07
C GLN A 21 -1.55 7.95 0.22
N ALA A 22 -1.00 7.48 1.35
CA ALA A 22 0.43 7.40 1.56
C ALA A 22 1.13 6.47 0.54
N VAL A 23 0.53 5.30 0.26
CA VAL A 23 1.05 4.37 -0.75
C VAL A 23 0.98 4.98 -2.15
N ARG A 24 -0.13 5.67 -2.49
CA ARG A 24 -0.28 6.38 -3.77
C ARG A 24 0.83 7.40 -3.98
N GLU A 25 1.05 8.27 -3.00
CA GLU A 25 2.07 9.32 -3.07
C GLU A 25 3.48 8.74 -3.22
N PHE A 26 3.79 7.67 -2.50
CA PHE A 26 5.05 6.94 -2.65
C PHE A 26 5.21 6.38 -4.07
N CYS A 27 4.17 5.73 -4.61
CA CYS A 27 4.21 5.15 -5.94
C CYS A 27 4.40 6.21 -7.02
N GLU A 28 3.63 7.30 -6.97
CA GLU A 28 3.71 8.41 -7.93
C GLU A 28 5.09 9.08 -7.92
N LYS A 29 5.76 9.10 -6.77
CA LYS A 29 7.10 9.68 -6.62
C LYS A 29 8.22 8.74 -7.08
N GLU A 30 8.14 7.46 -6.75
CA GLU A 30 9.30 6.56 -6.84
C GLU A 30 9.26 5.64 -8.07
N PHE A 31 8.08 5.30 -8.60
CA PHE A 31 7.93 4.49 -9.81
C PHE A 31 8.03 5.35 -11.08
N THR A 32 9.23 5.83 -11.36
CA THR A 32 9.51 6.62 -12.56
C THR A 32 9.59 5.76 -13.82
N ASP A 33 9.25 6.33 -14.97
CA ASP A 33 9.36 5.66 -16.28
C ASP A 33 10.78 5.12 -16.54
N GLU A 34 11.81 5.86 -16.12
CA GLU A 34 13.21 5.45 -16.23
C GLU A 34 13.50 4.19 -15.42
N LEU A 35 13.04 4.15 -14.15
CA LEU A 35 13.24 2.99 -13.29
C LEU A 35 12.54 1.76 -13.88
N VAL A 36 11.30 1.91 -14.34
CA VAL A 36 10.52 0.80 -14.91
C VAL A 36 11.20 0.28 -16.18
N LYS A 37 11.61 1.17 -17.08
CA LYS A 37 12.32 0.80 -18.31
C LYS A 37 13.61 0.05 -18.00
N ARG A 38 14.46 0.59 -17.12
CA ARG A 38 15.74 -0.02 -16.74
C ARG A 38 15.52 -1.43 -16.17
N CYS A 39 14.60 -1.59 -15.21
CA CYS A 39 14.36 -2.88 -14.57
C CYS A 39 13.79 -3.91 -15.55
N SER A 40 12.91 -3.48 -16.46
CA SER A 40 12.36 -4.33 -17.52
C SER A 40 13.43 -4.80 -18.51
N GLU A 41 14.28 -3.90 -18.99
CA GLU A 41 15.34 -4.21 -19.95
C GLU A 41 16.45 -5.07 -19.34
N ALA A 42 16.77 -4.86 -18.06
CA ALA A 42 17.81 -5.60 -17.35
C ALA A 42 17.31 -6.90 -16.69
N GLU A 43 15.99 -7.14 -16.68
CA GLU A 43 15.34 -8.22 -15.92
C GLU A 43 15.70 -8.20 -14.42
N GLU A 44 15.85 -7.00 -13.86
CA GLU A 44 16.30 -6.80 -12.49
C GLU A 44 15.16 -6.43 -11.54
N PHE A 45 15.22 -6.96 -10.31
CA PHE A 45 14.34 -6.53 -9.25
C PHE A 45 14.83 -5.22 -8.61
N PRO A 46 13.97 -4.19 -8.46
CA PRO A 46 14.38 -2.89 -7.94
C PRO A 46 14.57 -2.91 -6.41
N MET A 47 15.65 -3.53 -5.94
CA MET A 47 15.94 -3.71 -4.51
C MET A 47 15.98 -2.41 -3.70
N GLU A 48 16.43 -1.31 -4.30
CA GLU A 48 16.46 -0.01 -3.62
C GLU A 48 15.05 0.53 -3.37
N LEU A 49 14.16 0.42 -4.36
CA LEU A 49 12.75 0.80 -4.23
C LEU A 49 12.06 -0.06 -3.17
N TYR A 50 12.30 -1.37 -3.21
CA TYR A 50 11.76 -2.30 -2.23
C TYR A 50 12.20 -1.95 -0.80
N ARG A 51 13.49 -1.66 -0.59
CA ARG A 51 14.00 -1.23 0.72
C ARG A 51 13.36 0.08 1.20
N LYS A 52 13.11 1.03 0.30
CA LYS A 52 12.37 2.26 0.64
C LYS A 52 10.94 1.93 1.09
N ALA A 53 10.23 1.07 0.36
CA ALA A 53 8.88 0.65 0.74
C ALA A 53 8.85 -0.08 2.10
N CYS A 54 9.85 -0.94 2.38
CA CYS A 54 10.02 -1.56 3.69
C CYS A 54 10.24 -0.51 4.80
N GLY A 55 11.10 0.49 4.56
CA GLY A 55 11.36 1.56 5.53
C GLY A 55 10.15 2.45 5.84
N LEU A 56 9.14 2.46 4.96
CA LEU A 56 7.86 3.15 5.15
C LEU A 56 6.78 2.26 5.77
N GLY A 57 7.08 0.99 6.06
CA GLY A 57 6.13 0.06 6.68
C GLY A 57 5.07 -0.52 5.73
N PHE A 58 5.20 -0.32 4.41
CA PHE A 58 4.23 -0.82 3.43
C PHE A 58 4.35 -2.33 3.16
N ILE A 59 5.49 -2.92 3.49
CA ILE A 59 5.74 -4.35 3.31
C ILE A 59 5.54 -5.06 4.65
N GLY A 60 4.72 -6.11 4.67
CA GLY A 60 4.42 -6.83 5.91
C GLY A 60 3.58 -5.99 6.89
N ILE A 61 2.73 -5.11 6.38
CA ILE A 61 1.93 -4.16 7.18
C ILE A 61 1.10 -4.84 8.28
N HIS A 62 0.63 -6.07 8.04
CA HIS A 62 -0.15 -6.86 9.00
C HIS A 62 0.67 -7.63 10.04
N VAL A 63 1.99 -7.65 9.89
CA VAL A 63 2.87 -8.33 10.82
C VAL A 63 2.85 -7.55 12.15
N PRO A 64 2.78 -8.22 13.32
CA PRO A 64 2.84 -7.53 14.60
C PRO A 64 4.08 -6.66 14.75
N GLU A 65 3.95 -5.55 15.47
CA GLU A 65 5.05 -4.61 15.73
C GLU A 65 6.25 -5.27 16.44
N GLU A 66 6.02 -6.28 17.29
CA GLU A 66 7.09 -7.03 17.96
C GLU A 66 8.04 -7.76 16.98
N TYR A 67 7.59 -8.00 15.75
CA TYR A 67 8.39 -8.58 14.67
C TYR A 67 8.80 -7.55 13.62
N GLY A 68 8.57 -6.26 13.87
CA GLY A 68 8.95 -5.15 12.99
C GLY A 68 7.93 -4.79 11.91
N GLY A 69 6.69 -5.28 11.99
CA GLY A 69 5.59 -4.84 11.13
C GLY A 69 4.86 -3.61 11.69
N GLN A 70 3.63 -3.37 11.23
CA GLN A 70 2.80 -2.24 11.67
C GLN A 70 1.55 -2.66 12.46
N GLY A 71 1.32 -3.96 12.64
CA GLY A 71 0.21 -4.47 13.45
C GLY A 71 -1.19 -4.22 12.88
N TYR A 72 -1.31 -3.79 11.62
CA TYR A 72 -2.59 -3.60 10.95
C TYR A 72 -3.24 -4.95 10.60
N GLY A 73 -4.51 -4.93 10.21
CA GLY A 73 -5.13 -6.09 9.61
C GLY A 73 -4.84 -6.19 8.10
N VAL A 74 -5.51 -7.15 7.45
CA VAL A 74 -5.33 -7.44 6.02
C VAL A 74 -6.15 -6.51 5.13
N LEU A 75 -7.14 -5.81 5.69
CA LEU A 75 -8.05 -4.94 4.93
C LEU A 75 -7.80 -3.44 5.16
N GLU A 76 -6.93 -3.13 6.11
CA GLU A 76 -6.34 -1.82 6.42
C GLU A 76 -5.49 -1.30 5.26
#